data_AF-A0A258K5N4-F1
#
_entry.id   AF-A0A258K5N4-F1
#
_cell.length_a   1.000
_cell.length_b   1.000
_cell.length_c   1.000
_cell.angle_alpha   90.00
_cell.angle_beta   90.00
_cell.angle_gamma   90.00
#
_symmetry.space_group_name_H-M   'P 1'
#
loop_
_entity.id
_entity.type
_entity.pdbx_description
1 polymer ?
#
loop_
_entity_poly.entity_id
_entity_poly.type
_entity_poly.pdbx_seq_one_letter_code
_entity_poly.pdbx_strand_id
1 'polypeptide(L)' 'MAKLIVTNGDSAAANIRASGLKGRVLEWRDMLHDGPVPASDSLEIVSDARADYIAQALGLDFGEVRADFAQR' A
#
# COMPACT_ATOMS: atom_id res chain seq x y z
N MET A 1 -4.00 17.05 14.89
CA MET A 1 -3.49 15.98 14.00
C MET A 1 -4.57 15.66 12.98
N ALA A 2 -4.21 15.52 11.69
CA ALA A 2 -5.16 15.09 10.68
C ALA A 2 -5.46 13.59 10.84
N LYS A 3 -6.73 13.18 10.70
CA LYS A 3 -7.15 11.78 10.81
C LYS A 3 -6.61 10.99 9.61
N LEU A 4 -5.91 9.88 9.87
CA LEU A 4 -5.55 8.90 8.83
C LEU A 4 -6.61 7.80 8.82
N ILE A 5 -7.11 7.48 7.63
CA ILE A 5 -8.11 6.42 7.41
C ILE A 5 -7.45 5.41 6.46
N VAL A 6 -7.13 4.24 7.00
CA VAL A 6 -6.53 3.15 6.21
C VAL A 6 -7.64 2.21 5.77
N THR A 7 -7.66 1.88 4.47
CA THR A 7 -8.63 0.95 3.87
C THR A 7 -7.90 -0.28 3.36
N ASN A 8 -8.54 -1.46 3.44
CA ASN A 8 -8.01 -2.67 2.82
C ASN A 8 -8.34 -2.66 1.33
N GLY A 9 -7.40 -2.16 0.51
CA GLY A 9 -7.59 -1.91 -0.92
C GLY A 9 -8.54 -0.76 -1.24
N ASP A 10 -8.87 -0.60 -2.51
CA ASP A 10 -9.49 0.60 -3.06
C ASP A 10 -11.02 0.68 -2.87
N SER A 11 -11.66 -0.45 -2.59
CA SER A 11 -13.13 -0.60 -2.63
C SER A 11 -13.88 0.43 -1.76
N ALA A 12 -13.38 0.69 -0.55
CA ALA A 12 -13.99 1.65 0.36
C ALA A 12 -13.50 3.10 0.16
N ALA A 13 -12.34 3.29 -0.47
CA ALA A 13 -11.63 4.57 -0.48
C ALA A 13 -12.42 5.67 -1.21
N ALA A 14 -13.01 5.35 -2.37
CA ALA A 14 -13.84 6.27 -3.14
C ALA A 14 -15.08 6.74 -2.36
N ASN A 15 -15.79 5.80 -1.71
CA ASN A 15 -16.97 6.11 -0.92
C ASN A 15 -16.64 6.97 0.31
N ILE A 16 -15.50 6.69 0.97
CA ILE A 16 -15.04 7.49 2.10
C ILE A 16 -14.70 8.92 1.65
N ARG A 17 -13.99 9.09 0.53
CA ARG A 17 -13.70 10.43 -0.03
C ARG A 17 -14.98 11.18 -0.38
N ALA A 18 -15.96 10.50 -0.97
CA ALA A 18 -17.26 11.09 -1.33
C ALA A 18 -18.15 11.42 -0.12
N SER A 19 -17.94 10.77 1.04
CA SER A 19 -18.75 10.97 2.24
C SER A 19 -18.57 12.33 2.93
N GLY A 20 -17.52 13.09 2.56
CA GLY A 20 -17.16 14.33 3.25
C GLY A 20 -16.47 14.13 4.61
N LEU A 21 -16.16 12.88 4.98
CA LEU A 21 -15.36 12.59 6.17
C LEU A 21 -13.97 13.22 6.05
N LYS A 22 -13.63 14.09 6.99
CA LYS A 22 -12.33 14.77 7.02
C LYS A 22 -11.22 13.80 7.43
N GLY A 23 -10.20 13.65 6.59
CA GLY A 23 -9.01 12.85 6.85
C GLY A 23 -8.24 12.52 5.57
N ARG A 24 -7.00 12.03 5.72
CA ARG A 24 -6.24 11.41 4.64
C ARG A 24 -6.69 9.96 4.50
N VAL A 25 -7.10 9.56 3.30
CA VAL A 25 -7.43 8.17 2.98
C VAL A 25 -6.20 7.52 2.36
N LEU A 26 -5.78 6.38 2.91
CA LEU A 26 -4.70 5.54 2.42
C LEU A 26 -5.26 4.15 2.06
N GLU A 27 -5.08 3.74 0.82
CA GLU A 27 -5.39 2.40 0.34
C GLU A 27 -4.22 1.46 0.63
N TRP A 28 -4.43 0.50 1.52
CA TRP A 28 -3.46 -0.55 1.80
C TRP A 28 -3.57 -1.62 0.71
N ARG A 29 -2.58 -1.68 -0.19
CA ARG A 29 -2.53 -2.64 -1.32
C ARG A 29 -1.53 -3.79 -1.12
N ASP A 30 -0.92 -3.91 0.07
CA ASP A 30 0.13 -4.89 0.35
C ASP A 30 -0.40 -6.14 1.06
N MET A 31 -0.43 -7.30 0.39
CA MET A 31 -0.95 -8.55 0.96
C MET A 31 0.04 -9.19 1.94
N LEU A 32 0.14 -8.70 3.18
CA LEU A 32 1.13 -9.18 4.16
C LEU A 32 0.93 -10.63 4.66
N HIS A 33 -0.19 -11.28 4.33
CA HIS A 33 -0.38 -12.70 4.63
C HIS A 33 0.38 -13.61 3.66
N ASP A 34 0.76 -13.10 2.48
CA ASP A 34 1.57 -13.81 1.50
C ASP A 34 2.87 -13.06 1.21
N GLY A 35 3.84 -13.78 0.63
CA GLY A 35 5.14 -13.25 0.25
C GLY A 35 6.07 -12.92 1.42
N PRO A 36 7.33 -12.55 1.14
CA PRO A 36 8.33 -12.32 2.17
C PRO A 36 8.11 -10.97 2.88
N VAL A 37 8.34 -10.92 4.18
CA VAL A 37 8.55 -9.67 4.93
C VAL A 37 9.95 -9.76 5.53
N PRO A 38 10.97 -9.13 4.92
CA PRO A 38 12.34 -9.22 5.41
C PRO A 38 12.46 -8.70 6.84
N ALA A 39 13.26 -9.38 7.67
CA ALA A 39 13.64 -8.89 8.99
C ALA A 39 14.72 -7.79 8.85
N SER A 40 14.28 -6.60 8.43
CA SER A 40 15.13 -5.42 8.22
C SER A 40 14.43 -4.18 8.75
N ASP A 41 15.21 -3.29 9.37
CA ASP A 41 14.72 -1.98 9.81
C ASP A 41 14.72 -0.93 8.67
N SER A 42 15.27 -1.26 7.49
CA SER A 42 15.23 -0.37 6.34
C SER A 42 13.88 -0.49 5.63
N LEU A 43 13.15 0.62 5.64
CA LEU A 43 11.87 0.73 4.93
C LEU A 43 12.05 0.52 3.43
N GLU A 44 13.17 0.94 2.85
CA GLU A 44 13.49 0.75 1.44
C GLU A 44 13.64 -0.74 1.11
N ILE A 45 14.41 -1.48 1.91
CA ILE A 45 14.59 -2.94 1.71
C ILE A 45 13.26 -3.67 1.81
N VAL A 46 12.46 -3.37 2.83
CA VAL A 46 11.13 -3.97 2.99
C VAL A 46 10.24 -3.57 1.81
N SER A 47 10.28 -2.30 1.39
CA SER A 47 9.46 -1.81 0.27
C SER A 47 9.81 -2.47 -1.06
N ASP A 48 11.10 -2.63 -1.35
CA ASP A 48 11.56 -3.28 -2.58
C ASP A 48 11.12 -4.76 -2.61
N ALA A 49 11.33 -5.49 -1.51
CA ALA A 49 10.97 -6.91 -1.42
C ALA A 49 9.44 -7.12 -1.55
N ARG A 50 8.65 -6.24 -0.94
CA ARG A 50 7.19 -6.31 -1.03
C ARG A 50 6.68 -5.88 -2.42
N ALA A 51 7.25 -4.83 -3.01
CA ALA A 51 6.88 -4.39 -4.35
C ALA A 51 7.20 -5.45 -5.40
N ASP A 52 8.37 -6.09 -5.31
CA ASP A 52 8.77 -7.20 -6.19
C ASP A 52 7.79 -8.39 -6.08
N TYR A 53 7.46 -8.80 -4.85
CA TYR A 53 6.49 -9.87 -4.63
C TYR A 53 5.12 -9.57 -5.24
N ILE A 54 4.57 -8.38 -4.98
CA ILE A 54 3.25 -7.96 -5.49
C ILE A 54 3.26 -7.89 -7.01
N ALA A 55 4.31 -7.31 -7.60
CA ALA A 55 4.45 -7.21 -9.05
C ALA A 55 4.42 -8.58 -9.72
N GLN A 56 5.16 -9.55 -9.18
CA GLN A 56 5.17 -10.92 -9.71
C GLN A 56 3.84 -11.64 -9.48
N ALA A 57 3.27 -11.55 -8.27
CA ALA A 57 2.04 -12.26 -7.91
C ALA A 57 0.81 -11.79 -8.70
N LEU A 58 0.76 -10.50 -9.05
CA LEU A 58 -0.37 -9.89 -9.75
C LEU A 58 -0.10 -9.59 -11.23
N GLY A 59 1.13 -9.84 -11.73
CA GLY A 59 1.52 -9.52 -13.10
C GLY A 59 1.55 -8.02 -13.39
N LEU A 60 1.99 -7.21 -12.43
CA LEU A 60 2.08 -5.75 -12.52
C LEU A 60 3.52 -5.30 -12.80
N ASP A 61 3.69 -4.04 -13.20
CA ASP A 61 5.02 -3.44 -13.31
C ASP A 61 5.61 -3.15 -11.92
N PHE A 62 6.87 -3.55 -11.71
CA PHE A 62 7.56 -3.32 -10.45
C PHE A 62 7.69 -1.82 -10.13
N GLY A 63 8.01 -0.99 -11.11
CA GLY A 63 8.20 0.45 -10.91
C GLY A 63 6.91 1.14 -10.47
N GLU A 64 5.78 0.77 -11.06
CA GLU A 64 4.45 1.25 -10.67
C GLU A 64 4.11 0.85 -9.23
N VAL A 65 4.25 -0.44 -8.89
CA VAL A 65 4.01 -0.93 -7.53
C VAL A 65 4.97 -0.26 -6.54
N ARG A 66 6.24 -0.09 -6.89
CA ARG A 66 7.24 0.52 -6.02
C ARG A 66 6.99 2.01 -5.79
N ALA A 67 6.44 2.71 -6.77
CA ALA A 67 6.05 4.11 -6.63
C ALA A 67 4.89 4.29 -5.64
N ASP A 68 3.93 3.36 -5.61
CA ASP A 68 2.85 3.34 -4.60
C ASP A 68 3.40 3.26 -3.17
N PHE A 69 4.52 2.55 -2.97
CA PHE A 69 5.17 2.47 -1.66
C PHE A 69 5.73 3.82 -1.18
N ALA A 70 6.03 4.76 -2.08
CA ALA A 70 6.51 6.09 -1.71
C ALA A 70 5.39 7.03 -1.22
N GLN A 71 4.12 6.68 -1.46
CA GLN A 71 2.96 7.51 -1.11
C GLN A 71 2.38 7.23 0.29
N ARG A 72 2.97 6.28 1.02
CA ARG A 72 2.50 5.72 2.32
C ARG A 72 2.41 6.72 3.46
#